data_AF-A0AAV8XNC0-F1
#
_entry.id   AF-A0AAV8XNC0-F1
#
_cell.length_a   1.000
_cell.length_b   1.000
_cell.length_c   1.000
_cell.angle_alpha   90.00
_cell.angle_beta   90.00
_cell.angle_gamma   90.00
#
_symmetry.space_group_name_H-M   'P 1'
#
loop_
_entity.id
_entity.type
_entity.pdbx_description
1 polymer ?
#
loop_
_entity_poly.entity_id
_entity_poly.type
_entity_poly.pdbx_seq_one_letter_code
_entity_poly.pdbx_strand_id
1 'polypeptide(L)' 'MKKIFFKTLKIRSMEEFLLAGNTPIEESTRLKWSQISETEDDSSPLNIKNRLARDDDDLKITLAPMQIRTFVATIE' A
#
# COMPACT_ATOMS: atom_id res chain seq x y z
N MET A 1 16.78 7.71 -13.12
CA MET A 1 16.59 9.10 -12.67
C MET A 1 15.67 9.09 -11.45
N LYS A 2 16.18 9.43 -10.25
CA LYS A 2 15.38 9.50 -9.01
C LYS A 2 14.53 10.78 -9.07
N LYS A 3 13.23 10.66 -9.34
CA LYS A 3 12.32 11.83 -9.42
C LYS A 3 12.02 12.31 -8.01
N ILE A 4 12.33 13.57 -7.73
CA ILE A 4 12.01 14.24 -6.46
C ILE A 4 10.56 14.75 -6.56
N PHE A 5 9.68 14.20 -5.72
CA PHE A 5 8.26 14.55 -5.70
C PHE A 5 7.98 15.81 -4.86
N PHE A 6 8.66 15.95 -3.72
CA PHE A 6 8.55 17.11 -2.83
C PHE A 6 9.78 18.00 -2.97
N LYS A 7 9.59 19.23 -3.47
CA LYS A 7 10.69 20.18 -3.73
C LYS A 7 10.83 21.26 -2.65
N THR A 8 9.73 21.62 -2.00
CA THR A 8 9.65 22.75 -1.06
C THR A 8 9.71 22.34 0.40
N LEU A 9 9.39 21.07 0.70
CA LEU A 9 9.32 20.55 2.05
C LEU A 9 10.10 19.24 2.13
N LYS A 10 10.68 18.99 3.31
CA LYS A 10 11.42 17.77 3.59
C LYS A 10 10.57 16.87 4.48
N ILE A 11 10.31 15.65 4.01
CA ILE A 11 9.61 14.65 4.81
C ILE A 11 10.60 14.08 5.83
N ARG A 12 10.25 14.18 7.11
CA ARG A 12 11.00 13.58 8.22
C ARG A 12 10.60 12.13 8.44
N SER A 13 9.30 11.86 8.45
CA SER A 13 8.73 10.52 8.59
C SER A 13 7.43 10.41 7.82
N MET A 14 7.05 9.18 7.49
CA MET A 14 5.83 8.88 6.75
C MET A 14 5.32 7.50 7.13
N GLU A 15 4.03 7.43 7.44
CA GLU A 15 3.34 6.21 7.87
C GLU A 15 2.11 5.99 6.98
N GLU A 16 1.81 4.73 6.67
CA GLU A 16 0.67 4.38 5.81
C GLU A 16 -0.57 4.08 6.65
N PHE A 17 -1.71 4.59 6.20
CA PHE A 17 -2.99 4.50 6.87
C PHE A 17 -4.05 3.90 5.94
N LEU A 18 -5.16 3.48 6.53
CA LEU A 18 -6.38 3.21 5.77
C LEU A 18 -6.81 4.42 4.95
N LEU A 19 -7.65 4.19 3.95
CA LEU A 19 -8.12 5.24 3.02
C LEU A 19 -8.71 6.47 3.74
N ALA A 20 -9.37 6.26 4.87
CA ALA A 20 -9.96 7.34 5.66
C ALA A 20 -8.94 8.09 6.55
N GLY A 21 -7.66 7.71 6.55
CA GLY A 21 -6.60 8.37 7.30
C GLY A 21 -6.70 8.22 8.83
N ASN A 22 -7.51 7.29 9.32
CA ASN A 22 -7.89 7.19 10.73
C ASN A 22 -7.26 6.00 11.48
N THR A 23 -6.66 5.04 10.77
CA THR A 23 -6.07 3.83 11.36
C THR A 23 -4.79 3.47 10.61
N PRO A 24 -3.68 3.20 11.31
CA PRO A 24 -2.47 2.68 10.69
C PRO A 24 -2.77 1.41 9.90
N ILE A 25 -2.16 1.25 8.72
CA ILE A 25 -2.45 0.11 7.85
C ILE A 25 -2.06 -1.23 8.49
N GLU A 26 -1.01 -1.22 9.31
CA GLU A 26 -0.46 -2.38 10.03
C GLU A 26 -1.44 -2.94 11.08
N GLU A 27 -2.30 -2.08 11.62
CA GLU A 27 -3.35 -2.45 12.59
C GLU A 27 -4.63 -2.93 11.91
N SER A 28 -4.71 -2.86 10.57
CA SER A 28 -5.92 -3.23 9.85
C SER A 28 -6.14 -4.74 9.85
N THR A 29 -7.11 -5.18 10.66
CA THR A 29 -7.62 -6.54 10.60
C THR A 29 -8.87 -6.59 9.74
N ARG A 30 -8.85 -7.40 8.67
CA ARG A 30 -10.02 -7.64 7.81
C ARG A 30 -10.44 -9.09 7.89
N LEU A 31 -11.75 -9.33 7.93
CA LEU A 31 -12.31 -10.68 7.83
C LEU A 31 -11.89 -11.31 6.50
N LYS A 32 -11.45 -12.57 6.57
CA LYS A 32 -11.14 -13.39 5.40
C LYS A 32 -12.37 -14.24 5.09
N TRP A 33 -12.99 -13.99 3.95
CA TRP A 33 -14.05 -14.85 3.43
C TRP A 33 -13.39 -15.95 2.59
N SER A 34 -13.78 -17.20 2.81
CA SER A 34 -13.36 -18.30 1.94
C SER A 34 -13.90 -18.04 0.55
N GLN A 35 -13.01 -17.71 -0.39
CA GLN A 35 -13.39 -17.63 -1.79
C GLN A 35 -13.60 -19.07 -2.28
N ILE A 36 -14.71 -19.31 -2.99
CA ILE A 36 -14.90 -20.55 -3.72
C ILE A 36 -13.77 -20.59 -4.74
N SER A 37 -12.96 -21.65 -4.71
CA SER A 37 -11.88 -21.87 -5.68
C SER A 37 -12.52 -22.13 -7.04
N GLU A 38 -12.85 -21.08 -7.77
CA GLU A 38 -13.05 -21.18 -9.20
C GLU A 38 -11.69 -21.57 -9.80
N THR A 39 -11.71 -22.73 -10.45
CA THR A 39 -10.62 -23.38 -11.16
C THR A 39 -9.73 -22.38 -11.90
N GLU A 40 -8.42 -22.45 -11.59
CA GLU A 40 -7.29 -22.12 -12.46
C GLU A 40 -7.50 -21.04 -13.52
N ASP A 41 -7.53 -19.77 -13.09
CA ASP A 41 -7.04 -18.67 -13.91
C ASP A 41 -6.11 -17.82 -13.05
N ASP A 42 -4.80 -18.09 -13.17
CA ASP A 42 -3.70 -17.41 -12.47
C ASP A 42 -3.63 -15.88 -12.75
N SER A 43 -4.48 -15.37 -13.63
CA SER A 43 -4.60 -13.94 -13.96
C SER A 43 -5.68 -13.18 -13.17
N SER A 44 -6.42 -13.83 -12.25
CA SER A 44 -7.46 -13.12 -11.51
C SER A 44 -6.87 -12.06 -10.57
N PRO A 45 -7.21 -10.76 -10.71
CA PRO A 45 -6.71 -9.68 -9.86
C PRO A 45 -7.16 -9.80 -8.39
N LEU A 46 -8.00 -10.78 -8.07
CA LEU A 46 -8.49 -11.09 -6.73
C LEU A 46 -7.59 -12.05 -5.94
N ASN A 47 -6.49 -12.54 -6.53
CA ASN A 47 -5.59 -13.47 -5.86
C ASN A 47 -4.80 -12.75 -4.75
N ILE A 48 -5.16 -13.03 -3.49
CA ILE A 48 -4.65 -12.37 -2.27
C ILE A 48 -3.12 -12.51 -2.12
N LYS A 49 -2.51 -13.51 -2.76
CA LYS A 49 -1.09 -13.87 -2.60
C LYS A 49 -0.09 -12.82 -3.08
N ASN A 50 -0.50 -11.87 -3.93
CA ASN A 50 0.37 -10.80 -4.45
C ASN A 50 0.10 -9.42 -3.82
N ARG A 51 -0.47 -9.37 -2.62
CA ARG A 51 -0.55 -8.11 -1.87
C ARG A 51 0.84 -7.79 -1.30
N LEU A 52 1.65 -7.19 -2.17
CA LEU A 52 3.07 -6.80 -2.05
C LEU A 52 3.55 -6.67 -0.60
N ALA A 53 4.46 -7.57 -0.22
CA ALA A 53 5.31 -7.38 0.95
C ALA A 53 6.20 -6.15 0.70
N ARG A 54 6.33 -5.31 1.73
CA ARG A 54 7.20 -4.13 1.72
C ARG A 54 8.65 -4.58 1.89
N ASP A 55 9.55 -3.93 1.18
CA ASP A 55 10.98 -3.96 1.48
C ASP A 55 11.27 -2.71 2.32
N ASP A 56 11.78 -2.88 3.54
CA ASP A 56 11.85 -1.81 4.55
C ASP A 56 12.85 -0.70 4.18
N ASP A 57 13.81 -1.00 3.30
CA ASP A 57 14.87 -0.07 2.90
C ASP A 57 14.57 0.72 1.61
N ASP A 58 13.46 0.44 0.91
CA ASP A 58 13.12 1.15 -0.33
C ASP A 58 11.97 2.15 -0.10
N LEU A 59 12.30 3.45 -0.17
CA LEU A 59 11.35 4.59 -0.19
C LEU A 59 10.49 4.64 -1.47
N LYS A 60 10.31 3.49 -2.13
CA LYS A 60 9.63 3.34 -3.41
C LYS A 60 8.20 2.85 -3.18
N ILE A 61 7.26 3.74 -3.43
CA ILE A 61 5.82 3.42 -3.39
C ILE A 61 5.41 2.86 -4.76
N THR A 62 5.05 1.58 -4.80
CA THR A 62 4.43 0.94 -5.97
C THR A 62 2.90 1.00 -5.87
N LEU A 63 2.24 1.17 -7.03
CA LEU A 63 0.78 1.22 -7.17
C LEU A 63 0.35 0.27 -8.28
N ALA A 64 -0.56 -0.65 -7.96
CA ALA A 64 -1.30 -1.42 -8.95
C ALA A 64 -2.42 -0.57 -9.60
N PRO A 65 -2.96 -0.98 -10.75
CA PRO A 65 -4.12 -0.31 -11.35
C PRO A 65 -5.27 -0.16 -10.33
N MET A 66 -5.87 1.03 -10.29
CA MET A 66 -6.94 1.40 -9.34
C MET A 66 -6.56 1.37 -7.85
N GLN A 67 -5.29 1.20 -7.49
CA GLN A 67 -4.85 1.22 -6.10
C GLN A 67 -4.69 2.66 -5.59
N ILE A 68 -5.29 2.94 -4.43
CA ILE A 68 -5.11 4.18 -3.69
C ILE A 68 -4.38 3.85 -2.38
N ARG A 69 -3.27 4.55 -2.11
CA ARG A 69 -2.50 4.45 -0.86
C ARG A 69 -2.52 5.79 -0.13
N THR A 70 -2.76 5.76 1.17
CA THR A 70 -2.94 6.96 1.99
C THR A 70 -1.80 7.03 3.00
N PHE A 71 -1.13 8.17 3.07
CA PHE A 71 0.01 8.37 3.95
C PHE A 71 -0.17 9.62 4.79
N VAL A 72 0.24 9.52 6.06
CA VAL A 72 0.41 10.68 6.95
C VAL A 72 1.90 10.94 7.04
N ALA A 73 2.32 12.16 6.69
CA ALA A 73 3.73 12.56 6.66
C ALA A 73 4.01 13.69 7.64
N THR A 74 5.12 13.58 8.38
CA THR A 74 5.65 14.65 9.22
C THR A 74 6.69 15.43 8.43
N ILE A 75 6.53 16.75 8.35
CA ILE A 75 7.43 17.65 7.62
C ILE A 75 8.37 18.39 8.58
N GLU A 76 9.59 18.68 8.11
CA GLU A 76 10.55 19.60 8.73
C GLU A 76 10.47 21.00 8.13
#